data_AF-D1PSJ6-F1
#
_entry.id   AF-D1PSJ6-F1
#
_cell.length_a   1.000
_cell.length_b   1.000
_cell.length_c   1.000
_cell.angle_alpha   90.00
_cell.angle_beta   90.00
_cell.angle_gamma   90.00
#
_symmetry.space_group_name_H-M   'P 1'
#
loop_
_entity.id
_entity.type
_entity.pdbx_description
1 polymer ?
#
loop_
_entity_poly.entity_id
_entity_poly.type
_entity_poly.pdbx_seq_one_letter_code
_entity_poly.pdbx_strand_id
1 'polypeptide(L)'
;MGLIAKSAKEVTERHKGFEPLELTEGNVQAIFNRCLAGDNTTEYIKSVLYQKEHGYAEDSNPILFDKEALLDNLKNIRYLYGQLITVHLKTNTINTDEDNRSCVMKNYQGKIWTTNKGTILRFFHLGVGSGTIHPFSVEGYSGFKNVGITPTLSPKDPAFPAWWEAHKSEWEA
;
A
#
# COMPACT_ATOMS: atom_id res chain seq x y z
N MET A 1 16.44 -27.13 3.92
CA MET A 1 15.73 -25.90 3.51
C MET A 1 14.29 -26.14 3.01
N GLY A 2 13.55 -27.14 3.51
CA GLY A 2 12.30 -27.59 2.85
C GLY A 2 10.98 -27.47 3.62
N LEU A 3 10.98 -27.00 4.88
CA LEU A 3 9.79 -27.04 5.74
C LEU A 3 9.01 -25.72 5.82
N ILE A 4 9.69 -24.56 5.70
CA ILE A 4 9.04 -23.25 5.91
C ILE A 4 8.28 -22.77 4.65
N ALA A 5 8.74 -23.10 3.45
CA ALA A 5 8.03 -22.73 2.21
C ALA A 5 6.70 -23.49 2.04
N LYS A 6 6.48 -24.58 2.78
CA LYS A 6 5.29 -25.42 2.66
C LYS A 6 4.09 -24.82 3.41
N SER A 7 4.30 -24.06 4.49
CA SER A 7 3.20 -23.53 5.32
C SER A 7 2.47 -22.35 4.69
N ALA A 8 3.18 -21.37 4.11
CA ALA A 8 2.54 -20.20 3.50
C ALA A 8 1.62 -20.58 2.32
N LYS A 9 2.09 -21.53 1.48
CA LYS A 9 1.34 -22.02 0.32
C LYS A 9 0.12 -22.88 0.74
N GLU A 10 0.26 -23.68 1.79
CA GLU A 10 -0.84 -24.47 2.37
C GLU A 10 -1.88 -23.61 3.12
N VAL A 11 -1.48 -22.45 3.66
CA VAL A 11 -2.42 -21.46 4.19
C VAL A 11 -3.21 -20.87 3.03
N THR A 12 -2.56 -20.31 2.01
CA THR A 12 -3.25 -19.67 0.87
C THR A 12 -4.22 -20.59 0.11
N GLU A 13 -3.92 -21.89 -0.04
CA GLU A 13 -4.82 -22.81 -0.76
C GLU A 13 -6.05 -23.27 0.06
N ARG A 14 -6.10 -23.00 1.36
CA ARG A 14 -7.25 -23.37 2.22
C ARG A 14 -8.27 -22.24 2.42
N HIS A 15 -8.01 -21.02 1.95
CA HIS A 15 -8.88 -19.86 2.19
C HIS A 15 -9.62 -19.43 0.92
N LYS A 16 -10.96 -19.57 0.90
CA LYS A 16 -11.84 -18.96 -0.12
C LYS A 16 -12.10 -17.49 0.20
N GLY A 17 -11.03 -16.68 0.28
CA GLY A 17 -11.11 -15.30 0.78
C GLY A 17 -10.00 -14.39 0.25
N PHE A 18 -9.70 -13.32 0.99
CA PHE A 18 -8.63 -12.38 0.68
C PHE A 18 -7.27 -13.08 0.59
N GLU A 19 -6.50 -12.82 -0.48
CA GLU A 19 -5.15 -13.35 -0.68
C GLU A 19 -4.09 -12.32 -0.24
N PRO A 20 -3.36 -12.55 0.87
CA PRO A 20 -2.37 -11.60 1.35
C PRO A 20 -1.19 -11.43 0.39
N LEU A 21 -0.90 -10.18 0.02
CA LEU A 21 0.16 -9.83 -0.93
C LEU A 21 1.42 -9.36 -0.22
N GLU A 22 2.59 -9.73 -0.73
CA GLU A 22 3.87 -9.16 -0.29
C GLU A 22 4.09 -7.76 -0.90
N LEU A 23 4.63 -6.83 -0.11
CA LEU A 23 5.05 -5.52 -0.62
C LEU A 23 6.24 -5.68 -1.57
N THR A 24 5.94 -5.63 -2.87
CA THR A 24 6.90 -5.74 -3.98
C THR A 24 6.50 -4.80 -5.10
N GLU A 25 7.46 -4.45 -5.98
CA GLU A 25 7.16 -3.63 -7.16
C GLU A 25 6.09 -4.25 -8.06
N GLY A 26 6.15 -5.58 -8.25
CA GLY A 26 5.20 -6.31 -9.08
C GLY A 26 3.77 -6.22 -8.56
N ASN A 27 3.56 -6.39 -7.25
CA ASN A 27 2.24 -6.31 -6.65
C ASN A 27 1.68 -4.87 -6.68
N VAL A 28 2.51 -3.88 -6.38
CA VAL A 28 2.11 -2.46 -6.49
C VAL A 28 1.71 -2.13 -7.94
N GLN A 29 2.53 -2.52 -8.91
CA GLN A 29 2.26 -2.26 -10.33
C GLN A 29 0.98 -2.96 -10.79
N ALA A 30 0.77 -4.21 -10.39
CA ALA A 30 -0.41 -4.99 -10.78
C ALA A 30 -1.70 -4.39 -10.21
N ILE A 31 -1.69 -3.89 -8.96
CA ILE A 31 -2.86 -3.22 -8.38
C ILE A 31 -3.08 -1.86 -9.04
N PHE A 32 -2.01 -1.07 -9.23
CA PHE A 32 -2.08 0.23 -9.89
C PHE A 32 -2.75 0.11 -11.26
N ASN A 33 -2.26 -0.80 -12.10
CA ASN A 33 -2.81 -1.02 -13.43
C ASN A 33 -4.27 -1.51 -13.41
N ARG A 34 -4.63 -2.38 -12.46
CA ARG A 34 -6.01 -2.85 -12.28
C ARG A 34 -6.98 -1.72 -11.93
N CYS A 35 -6.51 -0.69 -11.23
CA CYS A 35 -7.35 0.42 -10.78
C CYS A 35 -7.42 1.58 -11.78
N LEU A 36 -6.58 1.61 -12.83
CA LEU A 36 -6.56 2.74 -13.78
C LEU A 36 -7.90 2.87 -14.51
N ALA A 37 -8.39 4.10 -14.62
CA ALA A 37 -9.55 4.39 -15.44
C ALA A 37 -9.25 4.06 -16.93
N GLY A 38 -10.20 3.42 -17.59
CA GLY A 38 -10.15 3.14 -19.03
C GLY A 38 -11.33 3.75 -19.77
N ASP A 39 -11.46 3.44 -21.06
CA ASP A 39 -12.49 4.03 -21.94
C ASP A 39 -13.93 3.74 -21.48
N ASN A 40 -14.13 2.65 -20.71
CA ASN A 40 -15.43 2.23 -20.20
C ASN A 40 -15.71 2.70 -18.76
N THR A 41 -14.80 3.43 -18.11
CA THR A 41 -14.97 3.89 -16.74
C THR A 41 -16.05 4.98 -16.68
N THR A 42 -17.09 4.74 -15.87
CA THR A 42 -18.22 5.65 -15.71
C THR A 42 -18.07 6.58 -14.50
N GLU A 43 -17.43 6.11 -13.43
CA GLU A 43 -17.11 6.88 -12.24
C GLU A 43 -15.61 6.83 -11.95
N TYR A 44 -15.01 8.00 -11.72
CA TYR A 44 -13.57 8.11 -11.48
C TYR A 44 -13.27 8.76 -10.12
N ILE A 45 -12.12 8.36 -9.57
CA ILE A 45 -11.48 9.04 -8.43
C ILE A 45 -10.21 9.72 -8.92
N LYS A 46 -10.07 11.01 -8.63
CA LYS A 46 -8.85 11.78 -8.89
C LYS A 46 -7.86 11.60 -7.75
N SER A 47 -6.66 11.15 -8.07
CA SER A 47 -5.54 11.09 -7.14
C SER A 47 -4.53 12.17 -7.49
N VAL A 48 -4.45 13.22 -6.66
CA VAL A 48 -3.51 14.34 -6.79
C VAL A 48 -2.57 14.32 -5.59
N LEU A 49 -1.27 14.11 -5.82
CA LEU A 49 -0.29 13.97 -4.73
C LEU A 49 0.11 15.32 -4.13
N TYR A 50 0.35 16.31 -4.99
CA TYR A 50 0.77 17.66 -4.61
C TYR A 50 -0.33 18.62 -4.98
N GLN A 51 -0.87 19.32 -3.97
CA GLN A 51 -2.05 20.16 -4.12
C GLN A 51 -1.75 21.58 -3.67
N LYS A 52 -2.36 22.57 -4.34
CA LYS A 52 -2.25 23.99 -3.98
C LYS A 52 -2.67 24.26 -2.54
N GLU A 53 -3.71 23.56 -2.09
CA GLU A 53 -4.23 23.62 -0.72
C GLU A 53 -3.20 23.20 0.35
N HIS A 54 -2.20 22.42 -0.04
CA HIS A 54 -1.11 21.95 0.83
C HIS A 54 0.20 22.75 0.64
N GLY A 55 0.12 23.93 -0.01
CA GLY A 55 1.21 24.90 -0.13
C GLY A 55 1.94 24.92 -1.48
N TYR A 56 1.57 24.05 -2.42
CA TYR A 56 2.18 24.06 -3.76
C TYR A 56 1.65 25.22 -4.62
N ALA A 57 2.42 25.64 -5.63
CA ALA A 57 2.00 26.72 -6.53
C ALA A 57 0.75 26.35 -7.34
N GLU A 58 0.66 25.09 -7.76
CA GLU A 58 -0.43 24.49 -8.52
C GLU A 58 -0.59 23.00 -8.16
N ASP A 59 -1.72 22.43 -8.58
CA ASP A 59 -1.96 21.00 -8.42
C ASP A 59 -1.11 20.20 -9.41
N SER A 60 -0.50 19.12 -8.93
CA SER A 60 0.14 18.12 -9.78
C SER A 60 -0.87 17.41 -10.69
N ASN A 61 -0.38 16.88 -11.80
CA ASN A 61 -1.22 16.11 -12.73
C ASN A 61 -1.89 14.92 -12.01
N PRO A 62 -3.22 14.80 -12.08
CA PRO A 62 -3.94 13.72 -11.44
C PRO A 62 -3.70 12.39 -12.14
N ILE A 63 -3.75 11.30 -11.37
CA ILE A 63 -4.08 9.97 -11.89
C ILE A 63 -5.57 9.74 -11.70
N LEU A 64 -6.23 9.27 -12.76
CA LEU A 64 -7.64 8.86 -12.72
C LEU A 64 -7.72 7.36 -12.47
N PHE A 65 -8.38 6.99 -11.38
CA PHE A 65 -8.70 5.60 -11.10
C PHE A 65 -10.18 5.34 -11.37
N ASP A 66 -10.48 4.15 -11.88
CA ASP A 66 -11.82 3.59 -11.86
C ASP A 66 -12.26 3.41 -10.41
N LYS A 67 -13.40 3.99 -10.04
CA LYS A 67 -13.85 4.02 -8.65
C LYS A 67 -14.19 2.63 -8.12
N GLU A 68 -14.83 1.80 -8.92
CA GLU A 68 -15.22 0.44 -8.52
C GLU A 68 -13.98 -0.43 -8.32
N ALA A 69 -13.08 -0.44 -9.32
CA ALA A 69 -11.85 -1.21 -9.24
C ALA A 69 -10.94 -0.79 -8.07
N LEU A 70 -10.91 0.50 -7.73
CA LEU A 70 -10.15 1.02 -6.60
C LEU A 70 -10.75 0.57 -5.26
N LEU A 71 -12.09 0.56 -5.14
CA LEU A 71 -12.78 0.07 -3.94
C LEU A 71 -12.58 -1.44 -3.75
N ASP A 72 -12.66 -2.22 -4.83
CA ASP A 72 -12.40 -3.67 -4.80
C ASP A 72 -10.96 -3.99 -4.37
N ASN A 73 -10.01 -3.12 -4.68
CA ASN A 73 -8.61 -3.27 -4.28
C ASN A 73 -8.26 -2.56 -2.96
N LEU A 74 -9.21 -1.93 -2.27
CA LEU A 74 -8.93 -1.15 -1.06
C LEU A 74 -8.22 -1.97 0.02
N LYS A 75 -8.67 -3.22 0.25
CA LYS A 75 -8.02 -4.12 1.21
C LYS A 75 -6.58 -4.45 0.80
N ASN A 76 -6.33 -4.73 -0.48
CA ASN A 76 -4.98 -4.99 -0.99
C ASN A 76 -4.06 -3.79 -0.77
N ILE A 77 -4.54 -2.58 -1.11
CA ILE A 77 -3.79 -1.34 -0.94
C ILE A 77 -3.42 -1.15 0.53
N ARG A 78 -4.39 -1.27 1.45
CA ARG A 78 -4.15 -1.15 2.90
C ARG A 78 -3.20 -2.21 3.42
N TYR A 79 -3.32 -3.45 2.94
CA TYR A 79 -2.44 -4.55 3.33
C TYR A 79 -0.99 -4.32 2.91
N LEU A 80 -0.76 -3.72 1.74
CA LEU A 80 0.59 -3.34 1.29
C LEU A 80 1.15 -2.18 2.14
N TYR A 81 0.33 -1.18 2.45
CA TYR A 81 0.74 -0.08 3.34
C TYR A 81 1.11 -0.57 4.74
N GLY A 82 0.38 -1.55 5.28
CA GLY A 82 0.66 -2.16 6.59
C GLY A 82 2.03 -2.84 6.71
N GLN A 83 2.67 -3.15 5.58
CA GLN A 83 4.02 -3.73 5.56
C GLN A 83 5.14 -2.68 5.59
N LEU A 84 4.84 -1.38 5.51
CA LEU A 84 5.88 -0.35 5.61
C LEU A 84 6.45 -0.28 7.03
N ILE A 85 7.75 -0.01 7.14
CA ILE A 85 8.40 0.15 8.45
C ILE A 85 7.78 1.24 9.30
N THR A 86 7.27 2.32 8.67
CA THR A 86 6.63 3.43 9.38
C THR A 86 5.37 3.01 10.16
N VAL A 87 4.62 2.04 9.64
CA VAL A 87 3.40 1.52 10.30
C VAL A 87 3.77 0.71 11.53
N HIS A 88 4.79 -0.14 11.41
CA HIS A 88 5.28 -0.96 12.54
C HIS A 88 5.98 -0.13 13.61
N LEU A 89 6.63 0.97 13.23
CA LEU A 89 7.21 1.96 14.15
C LEU A 89 6.20 2.98 14.70
N LYS A 90 4.92 2.90 14.28
CA LYS A 90 3.83 3.78 14.72
C LYS A 90 4.11 5.28 14.58
N THR A 91 4.91 5.66 13.57
CA THR A 91 5.20 7.08 13.34
C THR A 91 4.08 7.80 12.58
N ASN A 92 3.13 7.02 12.02
CA ASN A 92 1.95 7.48 11.28
C ASN A 92 2.24 8.47 10.15
N THR A 93 3.49 8.53 9.68
CA THR A 93 3.97 9.51 8.70
C THR A 93 4.76 8.82 7.60
N ILE A 94 4.48 9.21 6.37
CA ILE A 94 5.27 8.90 5.19
C ILE A 94 6.06 10.16 4.85
N ASN A 95 7.37 9.99 4.64
CA ASN A 95 8.25 11.08 4.23
C ASN A 95 8.98 10.70 2.93
N THR A 96 9.01 11.61 1.98
CA THR A 96 9.72 11.48 0.70
C THR A 96 11.16 11.99 0.71
N ASP A 97 11.64 12.50 1.84
CA ASP A 97 12.97 13.11 1.95
C ASP A 97 14.07 12.17 1.44
N GLU A 98 14.98 12.72 0.64
CA GLU A 98 15.93 11.98 -0.20
C GLU A 98 17.10 11.39 0.58
N ASP A 99 17.21 11.72 1.87
CA ASP A 99 18.14 11.03 2.75
C ASP A 99 17.85 9.53 2.73
N ASN A 100 18.90 8.74 2.44
CA ASN A 100 18.97 7.32 2.07
C ASN A 100 18.32 6.30 3.05
N ARG A 101 17.45 6.77 3.95
CA ARG A 101 16.73 6.06 5.00
C ARG A 101 15.21 6.23 4.90
N SER A 102 14.67 6.83 3.83
CA SER A 102 13.22 7.05 3.70
C SER A 102 12.44 5.77 4.02
N CYS A 103 11.60 5.86 5.06
CA CYS A 103 10.83 4.75 5.60
C CYS A 103 9.90 4.13 4.56
N VAL A 104 9.54 4.86 3.50
CA VAL A 104 8.72 4.33 2.41
C VAL A 104 9.43 3.25 1.60
N MET A 105 10.77 3.29 1.47
CA MET A 105 11.51 2.32 0.65
C MET A 105 11.73 0.99 1.38
N LYS A 106 11.42 0.93 2.69
CA LYS A 106 11.69 -0.22 3.55
C LYS A 106 10.41 -0.89 4.01
N ASN A 107 10.40 -2.22 3.94
CA ASN A 107 9.39 -3.01 4.63
C ASN A 107 9.65 -3.01 6.14
N TYR A 108 8.74 -3.60 6.91
CA TYR A 108 8.80 -3.68 8.38
C TYR A 108 10.03 -4.41 8.94
N GLN A 109 10.72 -5.21 8.13
CA GLN A 109 11.98 -5.87 8.49
C GLN A 109 13.21 -4.98 8.21
N GLY A 110 13.01 -3.74 7.75
CA GLY A 110 14.08 -2.82 7.35
C GLY A 110 14.70 -3.11 5.99
N LYS A 111 14.19 -4.11 5.25
CA LYS A 111 14.66 -4.47 3.91
C LYS A 111 14.08 -3.50 2.88
N ILE A 112 14.91 -3.09 1.92
CA ILE A 112 14.46 -2.31 0.77
C ILE A 112 13.56 -3.18 -0.12
N TRP A 113 12.30 -2.75 -0.31
CA TRP A 113 11.37 -3.42 -1.24
C TRP A 113 11.38 -2.78 -2.63
N THR A 114 11.77 -1.50 -2.73
CA THR A 114 12.01 -0.79 -3.98
C THR A 114 12.90 0.43 -3.76
N THR A 115 13.67 0.80 -4.78
CA THR A 115 14.28 2.14 -4.95
C THR A 115 13.73 2.85 -6.19
N ASN A 116 12.78 2.22 -6.89
CA ASN A 116 12.20 2.73 -8.12
C ASN A 116 11.22 3.87 -7.79
N LYS A 117 11.63 5.11 -8.07
CA LYS A 117 10.82 6.32 -7.84
C LYS A 117 9.43 6.22 -8.52
N GLY A 118 9.34 5.62 -9.71
CA GLY A 118 8.07 5.43 -10.41
C GLY A 118 7.12 4.47 -9.69
N THR A 119 7.65 3.37 -9.15
CA THR A 119 6.87 2.43 -8.32
C THR A 119 6.38 3.09 -7.04
N ILE A 120 7.23 3.89 -6.38
CA ILE A 120 6.87 4.64 -5.17
C ILE A 120 5.74 5.64 -5.47
N LEU A 121 5.85 6.41 -6.56
CA LEU A 121 4.80 7.35 -6.97
C LEU A 121 3.47 6.66 -7.28
N ARG A 122 3.49 5.50 -7.96
CA ARG A 122 2.29 4.67 -8.17
C ARG A 122 1.66 4.25 -6.85
N PHE A 123 2.49 3.82 -5.89
CA PHE A 123 2.01 3.42 -4.58
C PHE A 123 1.36 4.59 -3.83
N PHE A 124 1.96 5.78 -3.88
CA PHE A 124 1.37 7.00 -3.33
C PHE A 124 0.04 7.37 -3.97
N HIS A 125 -0.06 7.28 -5.30
CA HIS A 125 -1.31 7.57 -5.97
C HIS A 125 -2.41 6.60 -5.55
N LEU A 126 -2.12 5.29 -5.44
CA LEU A 126 -3.05 4.32 -4.87
C LEU A 126 -3.50 4.73 -3.47
N GLY A 127 -2.57 5.13 -2.60
CA GLY A 127 -2.88 5.53 -1.24
C GLY A 127 -3.74 6.78 -1.15
N VAL A 128 -3.45 7.82 -1.94
CA VAL A 128 -4.26 9.05 -1.97
C VAL A 128 -5.65 8.78 -2.56
N GLY A 129 -5.71 8.07 -3.70
CA GLY A 129 -6.95 7.75 -4.39
C GLY A 129 -7.86 6.88 -3.54
N SER A 130 -7.31 5.87 -2.86
CA SER A 130 -8.10 4.97 -2.00
C SER A 130 -8.43 5.59 -0.63
N GLY A 131 -7.99 6.83 -0.36
CA GLY A 131 -8.12 7.48 0.94
C GLY A 131 -7.36 6.78 2.07
N THR A 132 -6.28 6.04 1.76
CA THR A 132 -5.38 5.43 2.75
C THR A 132 -4.40 6.46 3.34
N ILE A 133 -3.95 7.41 2.52
CA ILE A 133 -3.07 8.50 2.94
C ILE A 133 -3.60 9.86 2.50
N HIS A 134 -3.11 10.91 3.13
CA HIS A 134 -3.30 12.28 2.68
C HIS A 134 -2.43 12.60 1.46
N PRO A 135 -2.80 13.61 0.65
CA PRO A 135 -1.84 14.28 -0.23
C PRO A 135 -0.63 14.78 0.56
N PHE A 136 0.48 14.99 -0.13
CA PHE A 136 1.73 15.43 0.49
C PHE A 136 1.70 16.94 0.77
N SER A 137 2.28 17.33 1.90
CA SER A 137 2.60 18.74 2.19
C SER A 137 3.88 19.18 1.46
N VAL A 138 4.10 20.49 1.37
CA VAL A 138 5.32 21.06 0.75
C VAL A 138 6.61 20.61 1.44
N GLU A 139 6.56 20.22 2.71
CA GLU A 139 7.68 19.64 3.46
C GLU A 139 7.91 18.14 3.14
N GLY A 140 7.10 17.54 2.26
CA GLY A 140 7.26 16.15 1.83
C GLY A 140 6.62 15.10 2.75
N TYR A 141 5.75 15.53 3.68
CA TYR A 141 5.06 14.63 4.59
C TYR A 141 3.68 14.26 4.09
N SER A 142 3.28 13.01 4.34
CA SER A 142 1.91 12.54 4.21
C SER A 142 1.53 11.73 5.45
N GLY A 143 0.34 11.95 6.00
CA GLY A 143 -0.22 11.13 7.08
C GLY A 143 -1.09 9.99 6.58
N PHE A 144 -1.24 8.93 7.38
CA PHE A 144 -2.30 7.93 7.15
C PHE A 144 -3.67 8.52 7.54
N LYS A 145 -4.70 8.24 6.74
CA LYS A 145 -6.09 8.66 6.99
C LYS A 145 -6.81 7.67 7.92
N ASN A 146 -7.86 8.12 8.61
CA ASN A 146 -8.68 7.34 9.57
C ASN A 146 -7.87 6.85 10.80
N VAL A 147 -8.34 5.79 11.49
CA VAL A 147 -7.77 5.20 12.73
C VAL A 147 -6.34 4.62 12.55
N GLY A 148 -5.66 4.95 11.45
CA GLY A 148 -4.38 4.40 11.03
C GLY A 148 -4.52 3.11 10.21
N ILE A 149 -3.40 2.66 9.64
CA ILE A 149 -3.28 1.35 9.02
C ILE A 149 -2.69 0.39 10.06
N THR A 150 -3.25 -0.81 10.16
CA THR A 150 -2.73 -1.84 11.05
C THR A 150 -1.46 -2.46 10.47
N PRO A 151 -0.47 -2.81 11.31
CA PRO A 151 0.70 -3.56 10.87
C PRO A 151 0.30 -4.90 10.24
N THR A 152 0.85 -5.22 9.06
CA THR A 152 0.66 -6.50 8.37
C THR A 152 1.99 -7.19 8.10
N LEU A 153 1.96 -8.52 7.96
CA LEU A 153 3.14 -9.31 7.63
C LEU A 153 3.14 -9.76 6.17
N SER A 154 4.33 -9.95 5.60
CA SER A 154 4.46 -10.61 4.30
C SER A 154 3.98 -12.06 4.42
N PRO A 155 3.27 -12.64 3.42
CA PRO A 155 2.95 -14.06 3.39
C PRO A 155 4.18 -14.97 3.42
N LYS A 156 5.38 -14.43 3.14
CA LYS A 156 6.66 -15.16 3.21
C LYS A 156 7.35 -15.05 4.57
N ASP A 157 6.80 -14.29 5.51
CA ASP A 157 7.35 -14.17 6.85
C ASP A 157 7.15 -15.49 7.64
N PRO A 158 8.17 -16.02 8.33
CA PRO A 158 8.01 -17.21 9.16
C PRO A 158 6.93 -17.07 10.25
N ALA A 159 6.68 -15.86 10.74
CA ALA A 159 5.62 -15.57 11.71
C ALA A 159 4.23 -15.39 11.08
N PHE A 160 4.15 -15.31 9.74
CA PHE A 160 2.89 -15.07 9.03
C PHE A 160 1.79 -16.08 9.35
N PRO A 161 2.02 -17.41 9.40
CA PRO A 161 0.93 -18.35 9.68
C PRO A 161 0.27 -18.11 11.03
N ALA A 162 1.05 -17.87 12.08
CA ALA A 162 0.53 -17.59 13.42
C ALA A 162 -0.15 -16.23 13.50
N TRP A 163 0.43 -15.21 12.85
CA TRP A 163 -0.17 -13.88 12.75
C TRP A 163 -1.50 -13.91 11.99
N TRP A 164 -1.54 -14.59 10.84
CA TRP A 164 -2.72 -14.71 9.99
C TRP A 164 -3.88 -15.37 10.73
N GLU A 165 -3.66 -16.48 11.44
CA GLU A 165 -4.71 -17.12 12.23
C GLU A 165 -5.33 -16.19 13.28
N ALA A 166 -4.53 -15.28 13.86
CA ALA A 166 -5.01 -14.30 14.83
C ALA A 166 -5.76 -13.10 14.21
N HIS A 167 -5.49 -12.77 12.94
CA HIS A 167 -6.00 -11.54 12.29
C HIS A 167 -6.92 -11.81 11.08
N LYS A 168 -7.06 -13.05 10.60
CA LYS A 168 -7.77 -13.38 9.35
C LYS A 168 -9.21 -12.88 9.31
N SER A 169 -9.91 -12.82 10.45
CA SER A 169 -11.27 -12.27 10.54
C SER A 169 -11.34 -10.78 10.18
N GLU A 170 -10.24 -10.03 10.31
CA GLU A 170 -10.16 -8.62 9.90
C GLU A 170 -10.10 -8.47 8.37
N TRP A 171 -9.64 -9.52 7.67
CA TRP A 171 -9.33 -9.48 6.24
C TRP A 171 -10.31 -10.29 5.39
N GLU A 172 -10.84 -11.40 5.93
CA GLU A 172 -11.79 -12.29 5.27
C GLU A 172 -13.27 -11.82 5.34
N ALA A 173 -13.58 -10.84 6.19
CA ALA A 173 -14.95 -10.33 6.42
C ALA A 173 -15.50 -9.46 5.28
#